data_AF-C7H7H3-F1
#
_entry.id   AF-C7H7H3-F1
#
_cell.length_a   1.000
_cell.length_b   1.000
_cell.length_c   1.000
_cell.angle_alpha   90.00
_cell.angle_beta   90.00
_cell.angle_gamma   90.00
#
_symmetry.space_group_name_H-M   'P 1'
#
loop_
_entity.id
_entity.type
_entity.pdbx_description
1 polymer ?
#
loop_
_entity_poly.entity_id
_entity_poly.type
_entity_poly.pdbx_seq_one_letter_code
_entity_poly.pdbx_strand_id
1 'polypeptide(L)'
;MPFLMIRNDITKVTADAIVAFLESTGFEDALRNAVSLGGDSDTLACITGGIAEAFYGMPQELRAETLKRLPEDLRAAYELFRQNLERRM
;
A
#
# COMPACT_ATOMS: atom_id res chain seq x y z
N MET A 1 -4.64 -1.71 34.16
CA MET A 1 -3.65 -2.36 33.28
C MET A 1 -3.09 -1.34 32.30
N PRO A 2 -1.98 -0.64 32.62
CA PRO A 2 -1.43 0.41 31.77
C PRO A 2 -0.44 -0.19 30.76
N PHE A 3 -0.90 -1.15 29.94
CA PHE A 3 -0.07 -1.78 28.90
C PHE A 3 -0.42 -1.30 27.48
N LEU A 4 -1.40 -0.40 27.35
CA LEU A 4 -1.86 0.12 26.06
C LEU A 4 -1.48 1.59 25.88
N MET A 5 -0.21 1.90 26.15
CA MET A 5 0.44 3.10 25.62
C MET A 5 1.59 2.60 24.74
N ILE A 6 1.21 1.81 23.74
CA ILE A 6 2.13 1.26 22.73
C ILE A 6 2.66 2.48 21.95
N ARG A 7 3.97 2.65 22.07
CA ARG A 7 4.77 3.63 21.34
C ARG A 7 4.55 3.39 19.84
N ASN A 8 4.77 4.42 19.02
CA ASN A 8 4.84 4.34 17.56
C ASN A 8 5.98 3.38 17.11
N ASP A 9 5.82 2.08 17.37
CA ASP A 9 6.78 1.05 17.00
C ASP A 9 6.41 0.53 15.61
N ILE A 10 7.39 0.47 14.70
CA ILE A 10 7.26 -0.04 13.32
C ILE A 10 6.43 -1.32 13.24
N THR A 11 6.56 -2.19 14.24
CA THR A 11 5.81 -3.45 14.37
C THR A 11 4.30 -3.27 14.36
N LYS A 12 3.78 -2.18 14.96
CA LYS A 12 2.35 -1.87 14.96
C LYS A 12 1.86 -1.50 13.56
N VAL A 13 2.58 -0.63 12.85
CA VAL A 13 2.21 -0.19 11.50
C VAL A 13 2.15 -1.38 10.54
N THR A 14 3.13 -2.26 10.60
CA THR A 14 3.13 -3.48 9.75
C THR A 14 1.97 -4.41 10.10
N ALA A 15 1.68 -4.63 11.39
CA ALA A 15 0.56 -5.48 11.80
C ALA A 15 -0.78 -4.90 11.34
N ASP A 16 -0.99 -3.60 11.55
CA ASP A 16 -2.19 -2.89 11.12
C ASP A 16 -2.36 -2.94 9.58
N ALA A 17 -1.27 -2.82 8.82
CA ALA A 17 -1.30 -2.89 7.35
C ALA A 17 -1.78 -4.26 6.86
N ILE A 18 -1.29 -5.32 7.51
CA ILE A 18 -1.67 -6.70 7.21
C ILE A 18 -3.14 -6.93 7.57
N VAL A 19 -3.59 -6.45 8.74
CA VAL A 19 -5.01 -6.57 9.15
C VAL A 19 -5.91 -5.81 8.19
N ALA A 20 -5.57 -4.58 7.80
CA ALA A 20 -6.34 -3.80 6.84
C ALA A 20 -6.53 -4.53 5.49
N PHE A 21 -5.50 -5.25 5.04
CA PHE A 21 -5.57 -6.12 3.86
C PHE A 21 -6.42 -7.38 4.11
N LEU A 22 -6.21 -8.09 5.22
CA LEU A 22 -6.94 -9.34 5.53
C LEU A 22 -8.44 -9.12 5.69
N GLU A 23 -8.86 -7.95 6.17
CA GLU A 23 -10.27 -7.55 6.33
C GLU A 23 -10.87 -6.94 5.03
N SER A 24 -10.10 -6.89 3.94
CA SER A 24 -10.55 -6.27 2.69
C SER A 24 -11.15 -7.26 1.69
N THR A 25 -11.96 -6.73 0.79
CA THR A 25 -12.61 -7.48 -0.31
C THR A 25 -12.10 -7.08 -1.70
N GLY A 26 -11.19 -6.10 -1.77
CA GLY A 26 -10.57 -5.63 -2.99
C GLY A 26 -9.52 -4.56 -2.75
N PHE A 27 -8.81 -4.14 -3.81
CA PHE A 27 -7.70 -3.19 -3.71
C PHE A 27 -8.10 -1.86 -3.06
N GLU A 28 -9.18 -1.23 -3.54
CA GLU A 28 -9.63 0.06 -3.03
C GLU A 28 -10.15 -0.07 -1.59
N ASP A 29 -10.84 -1.17 -1.29
CA ASP A 29 -11.33 -1.47 0.06
C ASP A 29 -10.18 -1.62 1.06
N ALA A 30 -9.09 -2.31 0.67
CA ALA A 30 -7.87 -2.43 1.48
C ALA A 30 -7.25 -1.06 1.80
N LEU A 31 -7.14 -0.18 0.80
CA LEU A 31 -6.62 1.17 1.01
C LEU A 31 -7.55 2.02 1.89
N ARG A 32 -8.87 1.91 1.71
CA ARG A 32 -9.86 2.60 2.56
C ARG A 32 -9.77 2.15 4.01
N ASN A 33 -9.60 0.85 4.24
CA ASN A 33 -9.37 0.28 5.57
C ASN A 33 -8.10 0.85 6.19
N ALA A 34 -6.99 0.85 5.45
CA ALA A 34 -5.72 1.43 5.91
C ALA A 34 -5.87 2.91 6.29
N VAL A 35 -6.41 3.74 5.40
CA VAL A 35 -6.64 5.18 5.69
C VAL A 35 -7.54 5.37 6.91
N SER A 36 -8.56 4.53 7.08
CA SER A 36 -9.52 4.64 8.20
C SER A 36 -8.92 4.30 9.57
N LEU A 37 -7.84 3.51 9.62
CA LEU A 37 -7.10 3.24 10.86
C LEU A 37 -6.37 4.48 11.41
N GLY A 38 -6.14 5.49 10.56
CA GLY A 38 -5.51 6.76 10.92
C GLY A 38 -4.02 6.63 11.29
N GLY A 39 -3.46 7.69 11.88
CA GLY A 39 -2.03 7.75 12.22
C GLY A 39 -1.15 8.09 11.01
N ASP A 40 -0.07 7.34 10.80
CA ASP A 40 0.80 7.45 9.62
C ASP A 40 0.19 6.66 8.44
N SER A 41 -0.91 7.20 7.92
CA SER A 41 -1.70 6.56 6.87
C SER A 41 -0.91 6.40 5.58
N ASP A 42 0.09 7.25 5.31
CA ASP A 42 0.92 7.15 4.11
C ASP A 42 1.76 5.87 4.13
N THR A 43 2.47 5.62 5.23
CA THR A 43 3.25 4.39 5.41
C THR A 43 2.35 3.15 5.43
N LEU A 44 1.23 3.22 6.14
CA LEU A 44 0.26 2.12 6.25
C LEU A 44 -0.34 1.74 4.88
N ALA A 45 -0.83 2.74 4.14
CA ALA A 45 -1.41 2.55 2.82
C ALA A 45 -0.38 2.06 1.79
N CYS A 46 0.88 2.48 1.90
CA CYS A 46 1.97 1.99 1.04
C CYS A 46 2.17 0.46 1.22
N ILE A 47 2.22 -0.01 2.46
CA ILE A 47 2.40 -1.45 2.76
C ILE A 47 1.14 -2.23 2.35
N THR A 48 -0.04 -1.80 2.79
CA THR A 48 -1.31 -2.46 2.46
C THR A 48 -1.53 -2.50 0.94
N GLY A 49 -1.24 -1.40 0.23
CA GLY A 49 -1.36 -1.30 -1.22
C GLY A 49 -0.43 -2.25 -1.97
N GLY A 50 0.81 -2.43 -1.51
CA GLY A 50 1.75 -3.38 -2.11
C GLY A 50 1.27 -4.83 -2.00
N ILE A 51 0.72 -5.21 -0.84
CA ILE A 51 0.13 -6.54 -0.62
C ILE A 51 -1.14 -6.71 -1.48
N ALA A 52 -2.01 -5.70 -1.48
CA ALA A 52 -3.27 -5.70 -2.23
C ALA A 52 -3.05 -5.76 -3.74
N GLU A 53 -2.07 -5.04 -4.30
CA GLU A 53 -1.73 -5.11 -5.73
C GLU A 53 -1.30 -6.53 -6.11
N ALA A 54 -0.50 -7.18 -5.28
CA ALA A 54 -0.03 -8.53 -5.56
C ALA A 54 -1.16 -9.58 -5.51
N PHE A 55 -2.16 -9.39 -4.65
CA PHE A 55 -3.25 -10.34 -4.46
C PHE A 55 -4.48 -10.08 -5.36
N TYR A 56 -4.97 -8.84 -5.40
CA TYR A 56 -6.16 -8.45 -6.18
C TYR A 56 -5.84 -7.92 -7.58
N GLY A 57 -4.60 -7.50 -7.82
CA GLY A 57 -4.24 -6.68 -8.97
C GLY A 57 -4.43 -5.18 -8.70
N MET A 58 -3.86 -4.35 -9.59
CA MET A 58 -3.93 -2.89 -9.51
C MET A 58 -4.98 -2.34 -10.48
N PRO A 59 -5.99 -1.60 -10.00
CA PRO A 59 -6.96 -0.92 -10.85
C PRO A 59 -6.29 0.09 -11.79
N GLN A 60 -6.67 0.07 -13.07
CA GLN A 60 -5.98 0.85 -14.10
C GLN A 60 -6.22 2.36 -13.95
N GLU A 61 -7.40 2.75 -13.48
CA GLU A 61 -7.75 4.14 -13.20
C GLU A 61 -6.86 4.72 -12.10
N LEU A 62 -6.69 3.98 -10.99
CA LEU A 62 -5.85 4.40 -9.86
C LEU A 62 -4.38 4.48 -10.28
N ARG A 63 -3.89 3.49 -11.04
CA ARG A 63 -2.53 3.51 -11.58
C ARG A 63 -2.30 4.72 -12.49
N ALA A 64 -3.19 4.95 -13.45
CA ALA A 64 -3.07 6.06 -14.40
C ALA A 64 -3.07 7.41 -13.67
N GLU A 65 -3.92 7.57 -12.65
CA GLU A 65 -4.02 8.80 -11.88
C GLU A 65 -2.78 9.02 -10.98
N THR A 66 -2.22 7.95 -10.43
CA THR A 66 -0.96 7.99 -9.66
C THR A 66 0.23 8.37 -10.55
N LEU A 67 0.36 7.77 -11.73
CA LEU A 67 1.46 8.05 -12.66
C LEU A 67 1.48 9.48 -13.19
N LYS A 68 0.31 10.15 -13.28
CA LYS A 68 0.24 11.59 -13.63
C LYS A 68 0.82 12.51 -12.56
N ARG A 69 0.86 12.07 -11.30
CA ARG A 69 1.35 12.85 -10.14
C ARG A 69 2.80 12.56 -9.80
N LEU A 70 3.35 11.45 -10.30
CA LEU A 70 4.73 11.08 -10.02
C LEU A 70 5.69 12.03 -10.75
N PRO A 71 6.73 12.52 -10.05
CA PRO A 71 7.91 13.09 -10.69
C PRO A 71 8.49 12.16 -11.76
N GLU A 72 9.07 12.73 -12.81
CA GLU A 72 9.54 12.00 -14.00
C GLU A 72 10.58 10.92 -13.66
N ASP A 73 11.49 11.20 -12.72
CA ASP A 73 12.51 10.27 -12.25
C ASP A 73 11.91 9.06 -11.52
N LEU A 74 10.93 9.29 -10.64
CA LEU A 74 10.21 8.20 -9.95
C LEU A 74 9.35 7.39 -10.92
N ARG A 75 8.74 8.05 -11.90
CA ARG A 75 7.96 7.38 -12.95
C ARG A 75 8.85 6.47 -13.80
N ALA A 76 10.00 6.96 -14.24
CA ALA A 76 10.96 6.16 -15.00
C ALA A 76 11.45 4.95 -14.20
N ALA A 77 11.73 5.12 -12.90
CA ALA A 77 12.09 4.02 -12.01
C ALA A 77 10.97 2.97 -11.89
N TYR A 78 9.73 3.41 -11.74
CA TYR A 78 8.56 2.52 -11.72
C TYR A 78 8.40 1.73 -13.03
N GLU A 79 8.49 2.40 -14.19
CA GLU A 79 8.35 1.76 -15.50
C GLU A 79 9.45 0.70 -15.72
N LEU A 80 10.69 1.02 -15.34
CA LEU A 80 11.80 0.06 -15.38
C LEU A 80 11.56 -1.15 -14.47
N PHE A 81 11.04 -0.92 -13.26
CA PHE A 81 10.68 -2.00 -12.33
C PHE A 81 9.62 -2.92 -12.95
N ARG A 82 8.55 -2.37 -13.53
CA ARG A 82 7.47 -3.15 -14.17
C ARG A 82 7.97 -3.97 -15.35
N GLN A 83 8.78 -3.38 -16.24
CA GLN A 83 9.39 -4.11 -17.37
C GLN A 83 10.26 -5.28 -16.91
N ASN A 84 11.02 -5.10 -15.83
CA ASN A 84 11.85 -6.18 -15.29
C ASN A 84 11.03 -7.29 -14.64
N LEU A 85 9.88 -6.96 -14.06
CA LEU A 85 8.96 -7.96 -13.51
C LEU A 85 8.41 -8.84 -14.63
N GLU A 86 7.93 -8.24 -15.72
CA GLU A 86 7.40 -8.95 -16.90
C GLU A 86 8.43 -9.84 -17.59
N ARG A 87 9.72 -9.46 -17.58
CA ARG A 87 10.81 -10.31 -18.10
C ARG A 87 11.10 -11.55 -17.25
N ARG A 88 10.69 -11.55 -15.97
CA ARG A 88 11.00 -12.60 -15.00
C ARG A 88 9.83 -13.54 -14.71
N MET A 89 8.63 -13.19 -15.17
CA MET A 89 7.43 -14.02 -15.13
C MET A 89 7.31 -14.83 -16.43
#